data_AF-A0A2W4RIN1-F1
#
_entry.id   AF-A0A2W4RIN1-F1
#
_cell.length_a   1.000
_cell.length_b   1.000
_cell.length_c   1.000
_cell.angle_alpha   90.00
_cell.angle_beta   90.00
_cell.angle_gamma   90.00
#
_symmetry.space_group_name_H-M   'P 1'
#
loop_
_entity.id
_entity.type
_entity.pdbx_description
1 polymer ?
#
loop_
_entity_poly.entity_id
_entity_poly.type
_entity_poly.pdbx_seq_one_letter_code
_entity_poly.pdbx_strand_id
1 'polypeptide(L)'
;MLKSSLFRKAWIAWVALLIGLVVSVFASLQVKQGIEQERARRFVFVCDQVTHKIQDRLNAYALILRSAVALFAASKAVEREEWQAFVVNLQAGQSVPGTQGFGFSQVIPADRLAAHITRVRAEGFPDYTVYPPGKRTLYTPVVYLEPFRDRNLRAFGYDMYTEPVRRAAMQQACDTGEAALSGKVKLVQETETEVQAGTLM
;
A
#
# COMPACT_ATOMS: atom_id res chain seq x y z
N MET A 1 52.12 69.37 -0.91
CA MET A 1 50.65 69.34 -0.71
C MET A 1 49.88 68.38 -1.65
N LEU A 2 50.43 67.89 -2.78
CA LEU A 2 49.69 66.97 -3.68
C LEU A 2 49.58 65.50 -3.20
N LYS A 3 50.58 64.97 -2.45
CA LYS A 3 50.58 63.56 -1.99
C LYS A 3 49.46 63.23 -0.98
N SER A 4 49.05 64.18 -0.13
CA SER A 4 47.98 63.97 0.86
C SER A 4 46.59 63.87 0.22
N SER A 5 46.36 64.52 -0.92
CA SER A 5 45.10 64.47 -1.69
C SER A 5 44.87 63.09 -2.33
N LEU A 6 45.91 62.51 -2.94
CA LEU A 6 45.84 61.17 -3.54
C LEU A 6 45.68 60.07 -2.48
N PHE A 7 46.38 60.19 -1.36
CA PHE A 7 46.24 59.25 -0.23
C PHE A 7 44.84 59.29 0.39
N ARG A 8 44.26 60.49 0.55
CA ARG A 8 42.88 60.66 1.04
C ARG A 8 41.84 60.06 0.08
N LYS A 9 42.03 60.21 -1.23
CA LYS A 9 41.15 59.61 -2.25
C LYS A 9 41.25 58.08 -2.27
N ALA A 10 42.46 57.53 -2.18
CA ALA A 10 42.68 56.08 -2.11
C ALA A 10 42.05 55.47 -0.84
N TRP A 11 42.21 56.14 0.31
CA TRP A 11 41.58 55.71 1.57
C TRP A 11 40.05 55.66 1.48
N ILE A 12 39.42 56.69 0.91
CA ILE A 12 37.95 56.72 0.71
C ILE A 12 37.50 55.56 -0.21
N ALA A 13 38.26 55.26 -1.27
CA ALA A 13 37.95 54.15 -2.17
C ALA A 13 38.05 52.78 -1.45
N TRP A 14 39.07 52.57 -0.61
CA TRP A 14 39.20 51.34 0.18
C TRP A 14 38.08 51.19 1.22
N VAL A 15 37.68 52.28 1.89
CA VAL A 15 36.56 52.26 2.83
C VAL A 15 35.24 51.95 2.11
N ALA A 16 34.99 52.57 0.95
CA ALA A 16 33.81 52.28 0.14
C ALA A 16 33.77 50.81 -0.31
N LEU A 17 34.91 50.25 -0.73
CA LEU A 17 35.04 48.84 -1.10
C LEU A 17 34.77 47.93 0.10
N LEU A 18 35.36 48.23 1.26
CA LEU A 18 35.15 47.44 2.48
C LEU A 18 33.68 47.42 2.89
N ILE A 19 33.01 48.57 2.86
CA ILE A 19 31.58 48.67 3.16
C ILE A 19 30.77 47.83 2.16
N GLY A 20 31.04 47.97 0.86
CA GLY A 20 30.39 47.18 -0.18
C GLY A 20 30.57 45.67 0.02
N LEU A 21 31.78 45.24 0.40
CA LEU A 21 32.08 43.85 0.70
C LEU A 21 31.31 43.34 1.92
N VAL A 22 31.31 44.12 3.01
CA VAL A 22 30.58 43.77 4.26
C VAL A 22 29.09 43.65 3.99
N VAL A 23 28.49 44.60 3.26
CA VAL A 23 27.08 44.55 2.86
C VAL A 23 26.81 43.33 1.99
N SER A 24 27.69 43.02 1.04
CA SER A 24 27.53 41.87 0.14
C SER A 24 27.61 40.54 0.89
N VAL A 25 28.57 40.39 1.80
CA VAL A 25 28.71 39.18 2.64
C VAL A 25 27.51 39.05 3.57
N PHE A 26 27.09 40.13 4.22
CA PHE A 26 25.92 40.11 5.10
C PHE A 26 24.64 39.73 4.34
N ALA A 27 24.40 40.34 3.18
CA ALA A 27 23.27 39.99 2.32
C ALA A 27 23.34 38.52 1.86
N SER A 28 24.53 38.04 1.47
CA SER A 28 24.74 36.65 1.06
C SER A 28 24.42 35.65 2.19
N LEU A 29 24.81 35.96 3.43
CA LEU A 29 24.51 35.11 4.58
C LEU A 29 23.01 35.07 4.89
N GLN A 30 22.30 36.21 4.79
CA GLN A 30 20.86 36.27 4.98
C GLN A 30 20.12 35.48 3.90
N VAL A 31 20.50 35.65 2.64
CA VAL A 31 19.94 34.88 1.51
C VAL A 31 20.21 33.39 1.69
N LYS A 32 21.43 33.01 2.07
CA LYS A 32 21.80 31.61 2.33
C LYS A 32 20.96 31.01 3.44
N GLN A 33 20.75 31.70 4.56
CA GLN A 33 19.89 31.25 5.65
C GLN A 33 18.43 31.08 5.20
N GLY A 34 17.91 32.03 4.42
CA GLY A 34 16.56 31.95 3.86
C GLY A 34 16.39 30.75 2.93
N ILE A 35 17.37 30.49 2.06
CA ILE A 35 17.38 29.33 1.15
C ILE A 35 17.38 28.02 1.92
N GLU A 36 18.22 27.87 2.96
CA GLU A 36 18.27 26.64 3.76
C GLU A 36 16.97 26.40 4.53
N GLN A 37 16.37 27.44 5.11
CA GLN A 37 15.08 27.33 5.77
C GLN A 37 13.96 26.94 4.81
N GLU A 38 13.92 27.54 3.62
CA GLU A 38 12.92 27.22 2.61
C GLU A 38 13.08 25.78 2.09
N ARG A 39 14.32 25.32 1.88
CA ARG A 39 14.62 23.92 1.53
C ARG A 39 14.10 22.96 2.59
N ALA A 40 14.36 23.24 3.86
CA ALA A 40 13.89 22.41 4.96
C ALA A 40 12.35 22.37 5.03
N ARG A 41 11.68 23.52 4.91
CA ARG A 41 10.21 23.60 4.88
C ARG A 41 9.63 22.83 3.69
N ARG A 42 10.23 23.00 2.51
CA ARG A 42 9.80 22.30 1.29
C ARG A 42 9.98 20.80 1.43
N PHE A 43 11.07 20.34 2.03
CA PHE A 43 11.31 18.93 2.29
C PHE A 43 10.23 18.34 3.20
N VAL A 44 9.96 18.97 4.35
CA VAL A 44 8.91 18.53 5.29
C VAL A 44 7.55 18.51 4.60
N PHE A 45 7.19 19.57 3.88
CA PHE A 45 5.95 19.64 3.13
C PHE A 45 5.78 18.48 2.13
N VAL A 46 6.83 18.13 1.41
CA VAL A 46 6.81 17.01 0.47
C VAL A 46 6.66 15.67 1.21
N CYS A 47 7.37 15.48 2.34
CA CYS A 47 7.22 14.29 3.17
C CYS A 47 5.79 14.12 3.69
N ASP A 48 5.17 15.19 4.15
CA ASP A 48 3.78 15.17 4.63
C ASP A 48 2.82 14.85 3.49
N GLN A 49 3.00 15.47 2.32
CA GLN A 49 2.19 15.17 1.13
C GLN A 49 2.29 13.70 0.71
N VAL A 50 3.49 13.11 0.74
CA VAL A 50 3.67 11.69 0.42
C VAL A 50 3.00 10.82 1.47
N THR A 51 3.16 11.15 2.75
CA THR A 51 2.54 10.40 3.87
C THR A 51 1.03 10.40 3.76
N HIS A 52 0.42 11.56 3.53
CA HIS A 52 -1.04 11.69 3.34
C HIS A 52 -1.52 10.87 2.14
N LYS A 53 -0.82 10.92 1.01
CA LYS A 53 -1.19 10.11 -0.17
C LYS A 53 -1.14 8.61 0.09
N ILE A 54 -0.17 8.14 0.89
CA ILE A 54 -0.10 6.74 1.29
C ILE A 54 -1.28 6.40 2.20
N GLN A 55 -1.56 7.23 3.19
CA GLN A 55 -2.67 7.02 4.12
C GLN A 55 -4.03 7.00 3.40
N ASP A 56 -4.28 7.95 2.50
CA ASP A 56 -5.51 8.03 1.73
C ASP A 56 -5.72 6.77 0.88
N ARG A 57 -4.63 6.24 0.30
CA ARG A 57 -4.68 5.00 -0.48
C ARG A 57 -4.96 3.79 0.39
N LEU A 58 -4.35 3.69 1.57
CA LEU A 58 -4.64 2.61 2.54
C LEU A 58 -6.09 2.68 3.04
N ASN A 59 -6.60 3.88 3.30
CA ASN A 59 -7.99 4.09 3.69
C ASN A 59 -8.95 3.70 2.55
N ALA A 60 -8.60 3.96 1.29
CA ALA A 60 -9.38 3.52 0.15
C ALA A 60 -9.45 1.99 0.03
N TYR A 61 -8.34 1.28 0.27
CA TYR A 61 -8.34 -0.19 0.36
C TYR A 61 -9.28 -0.67 1.47
N ALA A 62 -9.16 -0.11 2.68
CA ALA A 62 -10.01 -0.47 3.81
C ALA A 62 -11.51 -0.22 3.53
N LEU A 63 -11.85 0.86 2.84
CA LEU A 63 -13.24 1.16 2.47
C LEU A 63 -13.82 0.14 1.47
N ILE A 64 -13.00 -0.31 0.51
CA ILE A 64 -13.40 -1.37 -0.44
C ILE A 64 -13.63 -2.68 0.30
N LEU A 65 -12.73 -3.07 1.21
CA LEU A 65 -12.87 -4.29 2.01
C LEU A 65 -14.11 -4.21 2.92
N ARG A 66 -14.36 -3.06 3.54
CA ARG A 66 -15.57 -2.84 4.34
C ARG A 66 -16.85 -2.93 3.50
N SER A 67 -16.82 -2.46 2.26
CA SER A 67 -17.92 -2.64 1.30
C SER A 67 -18.16 -4.11 0.97
N ALA A 68 -17.10 -4.91 0.83
CA ALA A 68 -17.21 -6.36 0.64
C ALA A 68 -17.82 -7.06 1.87
N VAL A 69 -17.41 -6.67 3.08
CA VAL A 69 -18.02 -7.15 4.33
C VAL A 69 -19.52 -6.81 4.36
N ALA A 70 -19.89 -5.60 3.97
CA ALA A 70 -21.30 -5.19 3.90
C ALA A 70 -22.11 -6.02 2.90
N LEU A 71 -21.54 -6.36 1.73
CA LEU A 71 -22.17 -7.27 0.76
C LEU A 71 -22.49 -8.63 1.41
N PHE A 72 -21.51 -9.26 2.07
CA PHE A 72 -21.74 -10.54 2.73
C PHE A 72 -22.70 -10.44 3.92
N ALA A 73 -22.69 -9.33 4.67
CA ALA A 73 -23.58 -9.14 5.81
C ALA A 73 -25.04 -8.89 5.39
N ALA A 74 -25.27 -8.29 4.23
CA ALA A 74 -26.60 -7.98 3.71
C ALA A 74 -27.21 -9.13 2.87
N SER A 75 -26.43 -10.15 2.54
CA SER A 75 -26.83 -11.26 1.67
C SER A 75 -26.92 -12.59 2.43
N LYS A 76 -27.84 -13.46 2.01
CA LYS A 76 -27.92 -14.84 2.56
C LYS A 76 -26.75 -15.71 2.09
N ALA A 77 -26.35 -15.49 0.85
CA ALA A 77 -25.18 -16.07 0.20
C ALA A 77 -24.71 -15.06 -0.86
N VAL A 78 -23.44 -15.13 -1.22
CA VAL A 78 -22.89 -14.37 -2.36
C VAL A 78 -22.34 -15.40 -3.33
N GLU A 79 -22.90 -15.46 -4.52
CA GLU A 79 -22.45 -16.34 -5.59
C GLU A 79 -21.20 -15.77 -6.29
N ARG A 80 -20.51 -16.58 -7.08
CA ARG A 80 -19.26 -16.17 -7.73
C ARG A 80 -19.50 -15.04 -8.73
N GLU A 81 -20.57 -15.14 -9.49
CA GLU A 81 -21.00 -14.14 -10.47
C GLU A 81 -21.39 -12.83 -9.78
N GLU A 82 -22.02 -12.91 -8.60
CA GLU A 82 -22.35 -11.74 -7.78
C GLU A 82 -21.09 -11.08 -7.22
N TRP A 83 -20.11 -11.86 -6.75
CA TRP A 83 -18.81 -11.36 -6.33
C TRP A 83 -18.09 -10.66 -7.49
N GLN A 84 -18.04 -11.28 -8.67
CA GLN A 84 -17.44 -10.70 -9.85
C GLN A 84 -18.12 -9.38 -10.23
N ALA A 85 -19.46 -9.38 -10.29
CA ALA A 85 -20.23 -8.18 -10.58
C ALA A 85 -19.97 -7.08 -9.54
N PHE A 86 -19.88 -7.42 -8.26
CA PHE A 86 -19.54 -6.48 -7.20
C PHE A 86 -18.15 -5.85 -7.42
N VAL A 87 -17.11 -6.66 -7.63
CA VAL A 87 -15.73 -6.14 -7.82
C VAL A 87 -15.62 -5.27 -9.07
N VAL A 88 -16.27 -5.68 -10.16
CA VAL A 88 -16.28 -4.92 -11.44
C VAL A 88 -17.02 -3.59 -11.27
N ASN A 89 -18.22 -3.60 -10.66
CA ASN A 89 -19.03 -2.39 -10.51
C ASN A 89 -18.47 -1.42 -9.46
N LEU A 90 -17.78 -1.92 -8.44
CA LEU A 90 -17.01 -1.10 -7.49
C LEU A 90 -15.78 -0.45 -8.15
N GLN A 91 -15.45 -0.87 -9.38
CA GLN A 91 -14.25 -0.48 -10.11
C GLN A 91 -12.99 -0.69 -9.27
N ALA A 92 -12.96 -1.74 -8.44
CA ALA A 92 -11.98 -1.86 -7.36
C ALA A 92 -10.53 -1.77 -7.87
N GLY A 93 -10.26 -2.32 -9.06
CA GLY A 93 -8.95 -2.23 -9.71
C GLY A 93 -8.57 -0.85 -10.26
N GLN A 94 -9.55 -0.01 -10.63
CA GLN A 94 -9.31 1.37 -11.09
C GLN A 94 -9.29 2.35 -9.93
N SER A 95 -10.17 2.17 -8.95
CA SER A 95 -10.32 3.02 -7.76
C SER A 95 -9.07 3.01 -6.89
N VAL A 96 -8.32 1.89 -6.87
CA VAL A 96 -7.05 1.85 -6.16
C VAL A 96 -5.97 1.13 -6.98
N PRO A 97 -5.15 1.91 -7.71
CA PRO A 97 -4.07 1.38 -8.53
C PRO A 97 -3.13 0.45 -7.74
N GLY A 98 -2.36 -0.39 -8.44
CA GLY A 98 -1.34 -1.27 -7.83
C GLY A 98 -1.87 -2.46 -7.03
N THR A 99 -3.19 -2.68 -6.98
CA THR A 99 -3.78 -3.89 -6.41
C THR A 99 -3.66 -5.06 -7.39
N GLN A 100 -3.19 -6.21 -6.91
CA GLN A 100 -3.05 -7.41 -7.75
C GLN A 100 -4.36 -8.19 -7.91
N GLY A 101 -5.24 -8.11 -6.92
CA GLY A 101 -6.58 -8.67 -6.98
C GLY A 101 -7.35 -8.47 -5.68
N PHE A 102 -8.66 -8.70 -5.75
CA PHE A 102 -9.58 -8.66 -4.62
C PHE A 102 -10.19 -10.04 -4.45
N GLY A 103 -10.06 -10.62 -3.26
CA GLY A 103 -10.53 -11.98 -3.02
C GLY A 103 -11.27 -12.13 -1.70
N PHE A 104 -11.96 -13.25 -1.59
CA PHE A 104 -12.65 -13.67 -0.39
C PHE A 104 -12.10 -15.04 0.02
N SER A 105 -11.68 -15.13 1.29
CA SER A 105 -11.24 -16.36 1.92
C SER A 105 -12.31 -16.82 2.90
N GLN A 106 -12.78 -18.06 2.73
CA GLN A 106 -13.88 -18.59 3.53
C GLN A 106 -13.32 -19.40 4.70
N VAL A 107 -13.80 -19.16 5.93
CA VAL A 107 -13.47 -20.01 7.08
C VAL A 107 -14.29 -21.30 7.02
N ILE A 108 -13.59 -22.44 7.04
CA ILE A 108 -14.20 -23.78 6.89
C ILE A 108 -13.72 -24.70 8.01
N PRO A 109 -14.62 -25.16 8.89
CA PRO A 109 -14.32 -26.21 9.86
C PRO A 109 -13.87 -27.52 9.20
N ALA A 110 -13.01 -28.28 9.87
CA ALA A 110 -12.39 -29.49 9.32
C ALA A 110 -13.40 -30.54 8.80
N ASP A 111 -14.52 -30.70 9.50
CA ASP A 111 -15.62 -31.62 9.16
C ASP A 111 -16.39 -31.20 7.89
N ARG A 112 -16.32 -29.92 7.51
CA ARG A 112 -16.98 -29.37 6.31
C ARG A 112 -16.08 -29.28 5.09
N LEU A 113 -14.78 -29.55 5.22
CA LEU A 113 -13.81 -29.40 4.13
C LEU A 113 -14.19 -30.23 2.89
N ALA A 114 -14.55 -31.50 3.08
CA ALA A 114 -14.89 -32.39 1.97
C ALA A 114 -16.14 -31.91 1.22
N ALA A 115 -17.18 -31.49 1.95
CA ALA A 115 -18.40 -30.94 1.36
C ALA A 115 -18.13 -29.64 0.58
N HIS A 116 -17.26 -28.78 1.10
CA HIS A 116 -16.85 -27.56 0.39
C HIS A 116 -16.14 -27.87 -0.93
N ILE A 117 -15.15 -28.77 -0.92
CA ILE A 117 -14.43 -29.14 -2.14
C ILE A 117 -15.39 -29.70 -3.18
N THR A 118 -16.30 -30.60 -2.80
CA THR A 118 -17.32 -31.15 -3.71
C THR A 118 -18.23 -30.06 -4.28
N ARG A 119 -18.67 -29.11 -3.45
CA ARG A 119 -19.50 -27.98 -3.90
C ARG A 119 -18.78 -27.13 -4.94
N VAL A 120 -17.55 -26.69 -4.66
CA VAL A 120 -16.79 -25.84 -5.60
C VAL A 120 -16.45 -26.59 -6.89
N ARG A 121 -16.23 -27.90 -6.83
CA ARG A 121 -16.07 -28.72 -8.04
C ARG A 121 -17.34 -28.76 -8.88
N ALA A 122 -18.50 -28.86 -8.25
CA ALA A 122 -19.80 -28.83 -8.92
C ALA A 122 -20.12 -27.45 -9.55
N GLU A 123 -19.51 -26.36 -9.06
CA GLU A 123 -19.57 -25.02 -9.66
C GLU A 123 -18.73 -24.88 -10.94
N GLY A 124 -18.08 -25.95 -11.42
CA GLY A 124 -17.32 -25.95 -12.67
C GLY A 124 -15.79 -25.95 -12.51
N PHE A 125 -15.29 -26.19 -11.29
CA PHE A 125 -13.84 -26.25 -11.01
C PHE A 125 -13.42 -27.67 -10.61
N PRO A 126 -13.43 -28.66 -11.52
CA PRO A 126 -13.25 -30.08 -11.19
C PRO A 126 -11.93 -30.38 -10.46
N ASP A 127 -10.89 -29.60 -10.73
CA ASP A 127 -9.55 -29.76 -10.12
C ASP A 127 -9.38 -29.00 -8.79
N TYR A 128 -10.42 -28.30 -8.32
CA TYR A 128 -10.34 -27.52 -7.09
C TYR A 128 -9.96 -28.39 -5.90
N THR A 129 -9.04 -27.87 -5.09
CA THR A 129 -8.61 -28.45 -3.82
C THR A 129 -8.15 -27.35 -2.88
N VAL A 130 -8.16 -27.63 -1.58
CA VAL A 130 -7.60 -26.73 -0.57
C VAL A 130 -6.15 -27.11 -0.32
N TYR A 131 -5.23 -26.15 -0.44
CA TYR A 131 -3.80 -26.42 -0.34
C TYR A 131 -3.05 -25.31 0.44
N PRO A 132 -1.91 -25.61 1.08
CA PRO A 132 -1.23 -26.91 1.11
C PRO A 132 -2.01 -27.95 1.91
N PRO A 133 -1.85 -29.26 1.58
CA PRO A 133 -2.51 -30.33 2.31
C PRO A 133 -2.10 -30.34 3.79
N GLY A 134 -2.91 -30.94 4.64
CA GLY A 134 -2.64 -31.09 6.06
C GLY A 134 -3.92 -31.09 6.89
N LYS A 135 -3.90 -31.77 8.03
CA LYS A 135 -5.02 -31.78 8.99
C LYS A 135 -4.95 -30.53 9.87
N ARG A 136 -6.04 -29.79 9.93
CA ARG A 136 -6.20 -28.53 10.70
C ARG A 136 -7.60 -28.49 11.27
N THR A 137 -7.80 -27.68 12.32
CA THR A 137 -9.13 -27.47 12.91
C THR A 137 -10.01 -26.58 12.04
N LEU A 138 -9.38 -25.65 11.31
CA LEU A 138 -10.02 -24.74 10.38
C LEU A 138 -9.14 -24.57 9.13
N TYR A 139 -9.78 -24.26 8.01
CA TYR A 139 -9.17 -23.96 6.73
C TYR A 139 -9.68 -22.61 6.24
N THR A 140 -8.83 -21.84 5.56
CA THR A 140 -9.23 -20.56 4.97
C THR A 140 -8.84 -20.49 3.48
N PRO A 141 -9.42 -21.34 2.61
CA PRO A 141 -9.15 -21.27 1.19
C PRO A 141 -9.64 -19.95 0.59
N VAL A 142 -8.91 -19.41 -0.38
CA VAL A 142 -9.43 -18.35 -1.27
C VAL A 142 -10.47 -18.97 -2.20
N VAL A 143 -11.73 -18.54 -2.09
CA VAL A 143 -12.86 -19.10 -2.86
C VAL A 143 -13.31 -18.18 -3.99
N TYR A 144 -13.17 -16.86 -3.80
CA TYR A 144 -13.37 -15.86 -4.85
C TYR A 144 -12.11 -15.00 -4.99
N LEU A 145 -11.77 -14.63 -6.21
CA LEU A 145 -10.61 -13.79 -6.49
C LEU A 145 -10.78 -13.14 -7.87
N GLU A 146 -10.70 -11.82 -7.91
CA GLU A 146 -10.81 -11.05 -9.15
C GLU A 146 -9.58 -10.16 -9.40
N PRO A 147 -9.09 -10.07 -10.65
CA PRO A 147 -9.58 -10.79 -11.82
C PRO A 147 -9.25 -12.28 -11.76
N PHE A 148 -10.24 -13.14 -12.04
CA PHE A 148 -10.10 -14.61 -11.98
C PHE A 148 -9.39 -15.17 -13.24
N ARG A 149 -8.13 -14.80 -13.43
CA ARG A 149 -7.30 -15.22 -14.59
C ARG A 149 -5.81 -15.14 -14.28
N ASP A 150 -5.00 -15.65 -15.20
CA ASP A 150 -3.53 -15.54 -15.17
C ASP A 150 -2.93 -16.02 -13.83
N ARG A 151 -2.03 -15.22 -13.25
CA ARG A 151 -1.36 -15.52 -11.97
C ARG A 151 -2.30 -15.61 -10.78
N ASN A 152 -3.48 -15.01 -10.84
CA ASN A 152 -4.46 -15.03 -9.74
C ASN A 152 -5.04 -16.43 -9.55
N LEU A 153 -5.19 -17.21 -10.63
CA LEU A 153 -5.67 -18.60 -10.56
C LEU A 153 -4.84 -19.47 -9.61
N ARG A 154 -3.54 -19.15 -9.45
CA ARG A 154 -2.68 -19.84 -8.50
C ARG A 154 -3.25 -19.74 -7.10
N ALA A 155 -3.71 -18.57 -6.65
CA ALA A 155 -4.20 -18.40 -5.29
C ALA A 155 -5.55 -19.08 -5.02
N PHE A 156 -6.29 -19.52 -6.04
CA PHE A 156 -7.58 -20.19 -5.86
C PHE A 156 -7.42 -21.52 -5.10
N GLY A 157 -8.11 -21.66 -3.97
CA GLY A 157 -7.98 -22.81 -3.06
C GLY A 157 -6.79 -22.73 -2.08
N TYR A 158 -5.99 -21.66 -2.14
CA TYR A 158 -4.88 -21.49 -1.20
C TYR A 158 -5.41 -21.18 0.21
N ASP A 159 -4.99 -21.99 1.17
CA ASP A 159 -5.29 -21.88 2.60
C ASP A 159 -4.45 -20.77 3.24
N MET A 160 -5.03 -19.56 3.30
CA MET A 160 -4.36 -18.33 3.74
C MET A 160 -3.80 -18.44 5.17
N TYR A 161 -4.45 -19.20 6.05
CA TYR A 161 -4.06 -19.40 7.45
C TYR A 161 -2.78 -20.22 7.62
N THR A 162 -2.27 -20.85 6.56
CA THR A 162 -1.04 -21.64 6.63
C THR A 162 0.22 -20.79 6.70
N GLU A 163 0.17 -19.55 6.22
CA GLU A 163 1.30 -18.62 6.25
C GLU A 163 1.20 -17.71 7.49
N PRO A 164 2.20 -17.68 8.39
CA PRO A 164 2.11 -16.97 9.66
C PRO A 164 1.85 -15.46 9.56
N VAL A 165 2.44 -14.76 8.57
CA VAL A 165 2.29 -13.30 8.43
C VAL A 165 0.88 -12.94 7.96
N ARG A 166 0.31 -13.73 7.02
CA ARG A 166 -1.10 -13.65 6.62
C ARG A 166 -2.01 -13.92 7.79
N ARG A 167 -1.77 -15.02 8.50
CA ARG A 167 -2.58 -15.44 9.64
C ARG A 167 -2.62 -14.36 10.73
N ALA A 168 -1.49 -13.71 11.03
CA ALA A 168 -1.44 -12.63 12.01
C ALA A 168 -2.34 -11.45 11.61
N ALA A 169 -2.31 -11.02 10.34
CA ALA A 169 -3.16 -9.95 9.84
C ALA A 169 -4.64 -10.35 9.84
N MET A 170 -4.97 -11.57 9.39
CA MET A 170 -6.33 -12.09 9.42
C MET A 170 -6.88 -12.17 10.85
N GLN A 171 -6.07 -12.63 11.81
CA GLN A 171 -6.47 -12.69 13.21
C GLN A 171 -6.70 -11.29 13.77
N GLN A 172 -5.81 -10.32 13.50
CA GLN A 172 -6.00 -8.93 13.90
C GLN A 172 -7.30 -8.34 13.33
N ALA A 173 -7.61 -8.61 12.05
CA ALA A 173 -8.85 -8.14 11.44
C ALA A 173 -10.09 -8.79 12.09
N CYS A 174 -10.02 -10.09 12.40
CA CYS A 174 -11.09 -10.78 13.14
C CYS A 174 -11.28 -10.22 14.56
N ASP A 175 -10.20 -9.95 15.29
CA ASP A 175 -10.24 -9.51 16.68
C ASP A 175 -10.72 -8.07 16.83
N THR A 176 -10.36 -7.20 15.87
CA THR A 176 -10.67 -5.76 15.93
C THR A 176 -11.92 -5.39 15.13
N GLY A 177 -12.31 -6.20 14.15
CA GLY A 177 -13.36 -5.84 13.18
C GLY A 177 -12.92 -4.78 12.16
N GLU A 178 -11.64 -4.38 12.16
CA GLU A 178 -11.08 -3.38 11.27
C GLU A 178 -10.15 -4.01 10.22
N ALA A 179 -9.91 -3.30 9.11
CA ALA A 179 -8.96 -3.76 8.09
C ALA A 179 -7.53 -3.82 8.66
N ALA A 180 -6.79 -4.89 8.35
CA ALA A 180 -5.46 -5.12 8.88
C ALA A 180 -4.46 -5.44 7.76
N LEU A 181 -3.42 -4.62 7.64
CA LEU A 181 -2.36 -4.85 6.66
C LEU A 181 -1.33 -5.86 7.20
N SER A 182 -1.04 -6.87 6.41
CA SER A 182 0.03 -7.82 6.70
C SER A 182 1.41 -7.19 6.59
N GLY A 183 2.40 -7.83 7.22
CA GLY A 183 3.79 -7.62 6.85
C GLY A 183 4.07 -8.06 5.41
N LYS A 184 5.33 -7.91 4.99
CA LYS A 184 5.80 -8.36 3.68
C LYS A 184 5.64 -9.88 3.54
N VAL A 185 4.97 -10.30 2.47
CA VAL A 185 4.76 -11.71 2.10
C VAL A 185 5.17 -11.95 0.65
N LYS A 186 5.53 -13.19 0.33
CA LYS A 186 5.58 -13.65 -1.07
C LYS A 186 4.16 -14.00 -1.49
N LEU A 187 3.60 -13.29 -2.46
CA LEU A 187 2.27 -13.63 -2.96
C LEU A 187 2.32 -14.96 -3.70
N VAL A 188 1.29 -15.78 -3.53
CA VAL A 188 1.18 -17.09 -4.19
C VAL A 188 1.07 -16.96 -5.72
N GLN A 189 0.69 -15.76 -6.16
CA GLN A 189 0.56 -15.32 -7.54
C GLN A 189 1.94 -15.09 -8.20
N GLU A 190 3.00 -14.85 -7.43
CA GLU A 190 4.33 -14.57 -8.00
C GLU A 190 4.95 -15.80 -8.67
N THR A 191 5.55 -15.59 -9.85
CA THR A 191 6.32 -16.61 -10.58
C THR A 191 7.80 -16.61 -10.15
N GLU A 192 8.58 -17.59 -10.61
CA GLU A 192 9.99 -17.72 -10.24
C GLU A 192 10.89 -16.61 -10.81
N THR A 193 10.44 -15.92 -11.87
CA THR A 193 11.28 -14.97 -12.60
C THR A 193 11.23 -13.53 -12.10
N GLU A 194 10.25 -13.13 -11.29
CA GLU A 194 10.17 -11.77 -10.72
C GLU A 194 9.42 -11.77 -9.38
N VAL A 195 9.93 -12.48 -8.37
CA VAL A 195 9.27 -12.56 -7.06
C VAL A 195 9.21 -11.17 -6.40
N GLN A 196 8.05 -10.51 -6.49
CA GLN A 196 7.82 -9.26 -5.79
C GLN A 196 7.29 -9.48 -4.38
N ALA A 197 7.77 -8.62 -3.49
CA ALA A 197 7.23 -8.49 -2.15
C ALA A 197 5.82 -7.91 -2.22
N GLY A 198 4.83 -8.60 -1.66
CA GLY A 198 3.48 -8.08 -1.54
C GLY A 198 3.02 -7.95 -0.09
N THR A 199 1.84 -7.40 0.07
CA THR A 199 1.10 -7.34 1.33
C THR A 199 -0.35 -7.73 1.06
N LEU A 200 -1.06 -8.16 2.09
CA LEU A 200 -2.50 -8.38 2.08
C LEU A 200 -3.14 -7.44 3.10
N MET A 201 -4.32 -6.91 2.79
CA MET A 201 -5.14 -6.15 3.71
C MET A 201 -6.51 -6.80 3.82
#